data_AF-A0AAW2VM03-F1
#
_entry.id   AF-A0AAW2VM03-F1
#
_cell.length_a   1.000
_cell.length_b   1.000
_cell.length_c   1.000
_cell.angle_alpha   90.00
_cell.angle_beta   90.00
_cell.angle_gamma   90.00
#
_symmetry.space_group_name_H-M   'P 1'
#
loop_
_entity.id
_entity.type
_entity.pdbx_description
1 polymer ?
#
loop_
_entity_poly.entity_id
_entity_poly.type
_entity_poly.pdbx_seq_one_letter_code
_entity_poly.pdbx_strand_id
1 'polypeptide(L)'
;MPVCHGAGGLAGQYRFGGGVVCLVFLGLGKLILGLLFGNSFVRILSSFPVGILGVLLLFAGIELAMASRDMNSKEESFVMLVCAAVSLTGSSAALGFGCGIVLYLVLKLREMDFSGFPFFRSKSEPTAEDESLINQ
;
A
#
# COMPACT_ATOMS: atom_id res chain seq x y z
N MET A 1 -1.81 10.28 11.29
CA MET A 1 -1.57 9.39 10.12
C MET A 1 -1.85 10.19 8.85
N PRO A 2 -0.96 10.17 7.84
CA PRO A 2 -1.32 10.66 6.51
C PRO A 2 -2.48 9.82 5.97
N VAL A 3 -3.47 10.46 5.33
CA VAL A 3 -4.68 9.81 4.82
C VAL A 3 -4.64 9.76 3.30
N CYS A 4 -4.79 8.56 2.74
CA CYS A 4 -5.06 8.32 1.33
C CYS A 4 -6.58 8.30 1.08
N HIS A 5 -7.00 8.48 -0.18
CA HIS A 5 -8.35 8.90 -0.60
C HIS A 5 -9.54 7.96 -0.25
N GLY A 6 -9.33 6.91 0.55
CA GLY A 6 -10.39 6.09 1.14
C GLY A 6 -11.37 5.50 0.10
N ALA A 7 -10.85 5.08 -1.05
CA ALA A 7 -11.66 4.77 -2.23
C ALA A 7 -12.74 3.69 -2.00
N GLY A 8 -12.44 2.65 -1.21
CA GLY A 8 -13.39 1.55 -0.98
C GLY A 8 -14.66 1.98 -0.24
N GLY A 9 -14.53 2.83 0.79
CA GLY A 9 -15.68 3.37 1.52
C GLY A 9 -16.45 4.40 0.69
N LEU A 10 -15.73 5.21 -0.08
CA LEU A 10 -16.31 6.21 -0.97
C LEU A 10 -17.13 5.56 -2.10
N ALA A 11 -16.61 4.47 -2.70
CA ALA A 11 -17.30 3.71 -3.72
C ALA A 11 -18.62 3.10 -3.20
N GLY A 12 -18.64 2.62 -1.95
CA GLY A 12 -19.86 2.15 -1.31
C GLY A 12 -20.94 3.24 -1.25
N GLN A 13 -20.60 4.43 -0.73
CA GLN A 13 -21.54 5.56 -0.67
C GLN A 13 -22.05 5.97 -2.05
N TYR A 14 -21.16 5.97 -3.05
CA TYR A 14 -21.53 6.31 -4.42
C TYR A 14 -22.48 5.28 -5.04
N ARG A 15 -22.27 3.97 -4.80
CA ARG A 15 -23.19 2.91 -5.28
C ARG A 15 -24.58 2.97 -4.65
N PHE A 16 -24.69 3.48 -3.42
CA PHE A 16 -25.98 3.71 -2.76
C PHE A 16 -26.64 5.04 -3.17
N GLY A 17 -26.10 5.78 -4.14
CA GLY A 17 -26.64 7.06 -4.59
C GLY A 17 -26.35 8.23 -3.65
N GLY A 18 -25.45 8.04 -2.68
CA GLY A 18 -25.05 9.07 -1.72
C GLY A 18 -24.08 10.07 -2.34
N GLY A 19 -24.42 11.35 -2.31
CA GLY A 19 -23.52 12.44 -2.68
C GLY A 19 -22.50 12.77 -1.57
N VAL A 20 -21.69 13.80 -1.81
CA VAL A 20 -20.65 14.28 -0.87
C VAL A 20 -21.18 14.62 0.53
N VAL A 21 -22.43 15.06 0.61
CA VAL A 21 -23.10 15.39 1.88
C VAL A 21 -23.30 14.17 2.78
N CYS A 22 -23.50 12.98 2.20
CA CYS A 22 -23.62 11.74 2.96
C CYS A 22 -22.29 11.38 3.62
N LEU A 23 -21.18 11.53 2.88
CA LEU A 23 -19.84 11.26 3.39
C LEU A 23 -19.49 12.18 4.57
N VAL A 24 -19.78 13.48 4.43
CA VAL A 24 -19.55 14.46 5.50
C VAL A 24 -20.42 14.15 6.72
N PHE A 25 -21.71 13.84 6.53
CA PHE A 25 -22.61 13.53 7.63
C PHE A 25 -22.21 12.25 8.39
N LEU A 26 -21.81 11.19 7.67
CA LEU A 26 -21.33 9.95 8.29
C LEU A 26 -19.99 10.14 9.00
N GLY A 27 -19.09 10.96 8.44
CA GLY A 27 -17.82 11.33 9.08
C GLY A 27 -18.05 12.12 10.37
N LEU A 28 -18.90 13.15 10.31
CA LEU A 28 -19.25 13.98 11.46
C LEU A 28 -19.98 13.17 12.54
N GLY A 29 -20.91 12.30 12.15
CA GLY A 29 -21.60 11.39 13.06
C GLY A 29 -20.64 10.45 13.78
N LYS A 30 -19.68 9.84 13.06
CA LYS A 30 -18.62 9.01 13.67
C LYS A 30 -17.72 9.82 14.62
N LEU A 31 -17.40 11.07 14.27
CA LEU A 31 -16.60 11.96 15.11
C LEU A 31 -17.32 12.30 16.43
N ILE A 32 -18.58 12.73 16.35
CA ILE A 32 -19.41 13.07 17.52
C ILE A 32 -19.59 11.83 18.41
N LEU A 33 -19.89 10.68 17.80
CA LEU A 33 -20.05 9.43 18.54
C LEU A 33 -18.75 9.01 19.25
N GLY A 34 -17.60 9.16 18.59
CA GLY A 34 -16.29 8.90 19.20
C GLY A 34 -15.95 9.87 20.33
N LEU A 35 -16.33 11.14 20.20
CA LEU A 35 -16.03 12.18 21.21
C LEU A 35 -16.92 12.03 22.47
N LEU A 36 -18.20 11.72 22.30
CA LEU A 36 -19.15 11.59 23.41
C LEU A 36 -19.11 10.20 24.07
N PHE A 37 -18.91 9.13 23.29
CA PHE A 37 -19.02 7.74 23.76
C PHE A 37 -17.71 6.95 23.65
N GLY A 38 -16.56 7.59 23.44
CA GLY A 38 -15.28 6.92 23.13
C GLY A 38 -14.94 5.74 24.05
N ASN A 39 -15.00 5.91 25.38
CA ASN A 39 -14.68 4.85 26.34
C ASN A 39 -15.65 3.66 26.28
N SER A 40 -16.95 3.94 26.14
CA SER A 40 -17.98 2.90 26.02
C SER A 40 -17.88 2.18 24.68
N PHE A 41 -17.63 2.90 23.60
CA PHE A 41 -17.50 2.34 22.25
C PHE A 41 -16.31 1.39 22.13
N VAL A 42 -15.17 1.73 22.73
CA VAL A 42 -13.99 0.83 22.78
C VAL A 42 -14.33 -0.49 23.50
N ARG A 43 -15.11 -0.45 24.58
CA ARG A 43 -15.55 -1.65 25.30
C ARG A 43 -16.50 -2.52 24.47
N ILE A 44 -17.38 -1.91 23.67
CA ILE A 44 -18.22 -2.65 22.70
C ILE A 44 -17.36 -3.26 21.59
N LEU A 45 -16.41 -2.49 21.04
CA LEU A 45 -15.52 -2.97 19.97
C LEU A 45 -14.60 -4.11 20.44
N SER A 46 -14.19 -4.13 21.72
CA SER A 46 -13.41 -5.25 22.27
C SER A 46 -14.19 -6.56 22.36
N SER A 47 -15.53 -6.50 22.39
CA SER A 47 -16.38 -7.69 22.31
C SER A 47 -16.62 -8.16 20.87
N PHE A 48 -16.15 -7.41 19.87
CA PHE A 48 -16.33 -7.76 18.47
C PHE A 48 -15.39 -8.92 18.10
N PRO A 49 -15.89 -9.99 17.48
CA PRO A 49 -15.08 -11.16 17.18
C PRO A 49 -14.00 -10.81 16.14
N VAL A 50 -12.74 -11.04 16.52
CA VAL A 50 -11.55 -10.86 15.66
C VAL A 50 -11.66 -11.60 14.33
N GLY A 51 -12.41 -12.70 14.28
CA GLY A 51 -12.66 -13.46 13.06
C GLY A 51 -13.38 -12.65 11.96
N ILE A 52 -14.36 -11.82 12.32
CA ILE A 52 -15.09 -11.00 11.33
C ILE A 52 -14.17 -9.93 10.74
N LEU A 53 -13.33 -9.30 11.58
CA LEU A 53 -12.33 -8.34 11.13
C LEU A 53 -11.33 -9.00 10.16
N GLY A 54 -10.87 -10.21 10.48
CA GLY A 54 -9.99 -10.98 9.61
C GLY A 54 -10.60 -11.27 8.23
N VAL A 55 -11.87 -11.71 8.19
CA VAL A 55 -12.57 -12.01 6.92
C VAL A 55 -12.76 -10.74 6.09
N LEU A 56 -13.12 -9.61 6.69
CA LEU A 56 -13.25 -8.33 6.00
C LEU A 56 -11.90 -7.86 5.40
N LEU A 57 -10.81 -8.04 6.15
CA LEU A 57 -9.46 -7.72 5.67
C LEU A 57 -9.04 -8.66 4.53
N LEU A 58 -9.32 -9.96 4.64
CA LEU A 58 -9.04 -10.92 3.56
C LEU A 58 -9.80 -10.57 2.29
N PHE A 59 -11.09 -10.22 2.40
CA PHE A 59 -11.89 -9.83 1.25
C PHE A 59 -11.32 -8.58 0.57
N ALA A 60 -10.97 -7.55 1.34
CA ALA A 60 -10.33 -6.34 0.81
C ALA A 60 -8.96 -6.64 0.16
N GLY A 61 -8.18 -7.56 0.74
CA GLY A 61 -6.90 -8.01 0.18
C GLY A 61 -7.07 -8.78 -1.13
N ILE A 62 -8.09 -9.64 -1.24
CA ILE A 62 -8.38 -10.39 -2.46
C ILE A 62 -8.83 -9.45 -3.58
N GLU A 63 -9.71 -8.48 -3.29
CA GLU A 63 -10.11 -7.44 -4.26
C GLU A 63 -8.89 -6.66 -4.79
N LEU A 64 -7.97 -6.26 -3.91
CA LEU A 64 -6.74 -5.61 -4.29
C LEU A 64 -5.83 -6.53 -5.13
N ALA A 65 -5.72 -7.80 -4.76
CA ALA A 65 -4.93 -8.79 -5.50
C ALA A 65 -5.52 -9.07 -6.90
N MET A 66 -6.84 -9.13 -7.04
CA MET A 66 -7.51 -9.28 -8.32
C MET A 66 -7.25 -8.10 -9.24
N ALA A 67 -7.39 -6.87 -8.73
CA ALA A 67 -7.06 -5.66 -9.48
C ALA A 67 -5.59 -5.63 -9.92
N SER A 68 -4.69 -6.15 -9.08
CA SER A 68 -3.26 -6.22 -9.41
C SER A 68 -2.89 -7.29 -10.44
N ARG A 69 -3.73 -8.32 -10.57
CA ARG A 69 -3.56 -9.41 -11.55
C ARG A 69 -4.00 -9.01 -12.96
N ASP A 70 -4.83 -7.98 -13.07
CA ASP A 70 -5.32 -7.44 -14.34
C ASP A 70 -4.24 -6.65 -15.13
N MET A 71 -3.02 -6.58 -14.60
CA MET A 71 -1.88 -6.04 -15.35
C MET A 71 -1.43 -7.05 -16.40
N ASN A 72 -1.51 -6.66 -17.68
CA ASN A 72 -1.29 -7.54 -18.82
C ASN A 72 0.21 -7.85 -19.07
N SER A 73 1.15 -7.14 -18.43
CA SER A 73 2.59 -7.39 -18.53
C SER A 73 3.11 -8.26 -17.37
N LYS A 74 3.94 -9.26 -17.71
CA LYS A 74 4.62 -10.12 -16.73
C LYS A 74 5.55 -9.35 -15.79
N GLU A 75 6.11 -8.24 -16.29
CA GLU A 75 7.05 -7.40 -15.55
C GLU A 75 6.34 -6.59 -14.47
N GLU A 76 5.19 -5.99 -14.82
CA GLU A 76 4.37 -5.21 -13.89
C GLU A 76 3.78 -6.09 -12.77
N SER A 77 3.33 -7.30 -13.13
CA SER A 77 2.85 -8.28 -12.14
C SER A 77 3.97 -8.70 -11.16
N PHE A 78 5.20 -8.92 -11.67
CA PHE A 78 6.34 -9.27 -10.84
C PHE A 78 6.73 -8.14 -9.87
N VAL A 79 6.81 -6.90 -10.34
CA VAL A 79 7.12 -5.73 -9.50
C VAL A 79 6.10 -5.57 -8.38
N MET A 80 4.81 -5.73 -8.70
CA MET A 80 3.72 -5.60 -7.73
C MET A 80 3.77 -6.71 -6.66
N LEU A 81 4.05 -7.96 -7.07
CA LEU A 81 4.20 -9.08 -6.15
C LEU A 81 5.39 -8.90 -5.20
N VAL A 82 6.54 -8.45 -5.71
CA VAL A 82 7.74 -8.18 -4.91
C VAL A 82 7.49 -7.01 -3.95
N CYS A 83 6.86 -5.92 -4.41
CA CYS A 83 6.47 -4.80 -3.56
C CYS A 83 5.57 -5.24 -2.39
N ALA A 84 4.57 -6.10 -2.65
CA ALA A 84 3.70 -6.64 -1.62
C ALA A 84 4.46 -7.55 -0.64
N ALA A 85 5.30 -8.47 -1.14
CA ALA A 85 6.09 -9.38 -0.31
C ALA A 85 7.07 -8.64 0.62
N VAL A 86 7.75 -7.61 0.09
CA VAL A 86 8.68 -6.77 0.86
C VAL A 86 7.92 -5.89 1.86
N SER A 87 6.73 -5.39 1.53
CA SER A 87 5.90 -4.63 2.47
C SER A 87 5.47 -5.48 3.67
N LEU A 88 5.09 -6.74 3.43
CA LEU A 88 4.66 -7.68 4.47
C LEU A 88 5.85 -8.12 5.34
N THR A 89 7.00 -8.41 4.74
CA THR A 89 8.19 -8.86 5.47
C THR A 89 8.88 -7.70 6.21
N GLY A 90 9.01 -6.55 5.56
CA GLY A 90 9.68 -5.36 6.07
C GLY A 90 8.82 -4.49 6.98
N SER A 91 7.60 -4.93 7.33
CA SER A 91 6.63 -4.23 8.18
C SER A 91 6.38 -2.77 7.79
N SER A 92 6.66 -2.40 6.53
CA SER A 92 6.61 -1.02 6.06
C SER A 92 6.30 -0.95 4.57
N ALA A 93 5.24 -0.19 4.25
CA ALA A 93 4.87 0.09 2.86
C ALA A 93 5.94 0.93 2.14
N ALA A 94 6.73 1.72 2.88
CA ALA A 94 7.80 2.53 2.32
C ALA A 94 8.92 1.67 1.70
N LEU A 95 9.32 0.58 2.37
CA LEU A 95 10.34 -0.34 1.85
C LEU A 95 9.83 -1.09 0.61
N GLY A 96 8.56 -1.51 0.63
CA GLY A 96 7.94 -2.14 -0.55
C GLY A 96 7.89 -1.20 -1.74
N PHE A 97 7.48 0.06 -1.54
CA PHE A 97 7.44 1.07 -2.60
C PHE A 97 8.83 1.38 -3.16
N GLY A 98 9.83 1.58 -2.28
CA GLY A 98 11.22 1.80 -2.70
C GLY A 98 11.79 0.62 -3.49
N CYS A 99 11.62 -0.60 -2.98
CA CYS A 99 12.06 -1.82 -3.66
C CYS A 99 11.35 -2.00 -5.02
N GLY A 100 10.04 -1.75 -5.09
CA GLY A 100 9.26 -1.82 -6.32
C GLY A 100 9.74 -0.84 -7.40
N ILE A 101 10.04 0.42 -7.03
CA ILE A 101 10.59 1.42 -7.97
C ILE A 101 11.94 0.97 -8.51
N VAL A 102 12.84 0.53 -7.63
CA VAL A 102 14.18 0.07 -8.02
C VAL A 102 14.07 -1.12 -8.97
N LEU A 103 13.20 -2.09 -8.65
CA LEU A 103 12.99 -3.28 -9.48
C LEU A 103 12.41 -2.91 -10.86
N TYR A 104 11.43 -2.00 -10.91
CA TYR A 104 10.87 -1.50 -12.16
C TYR A 104 11.93 -0.82 -13.03
N LEU A 105 12.76 0.04 -12.44
CA LEU A 105 13.85 0.71 -13.16
C LEU A 105 14.87 -0.30 -13.69
N VAL A 106 15.25 -1.31 -12.89
CA VAL A 106 16.20 -2.35 -13.31
C VAL A 106 15.63 -3.21 -14.46
N LEU A 107 14.35 -3.57 -14.41
CA LEU A 107 13.69 -4.32 -15.49
C LEU A 107 13.62 -3.50 -16.77
N LYS A 108 13.22 -2.22 -16.66
CA LYS A 108 13.14 -1.30 -17.79
C LYS A 108 14.49 -0.98 -18.40
N LEU A 109 15.52 -0.81 -17.56
CA LEU A 109 16.90 -0.67 -18.01
C LEU A 109 17.37 -1.94 -18.74
N ARG A 110 17.08 -3.14 -18.21
CA ARG A 110 17.42 -4.40 -18.88
C ARG A 110 16.73 -4.54 -20.24
N GLU A 111 15.47 -4.16 -20.37
CA GLU A 111 14.74 -4.20 -21.65
C GLU A 111 15.39 -3.28 -22.70
N MET A 112 15.81 -2.08 -22.28
CA MET A 112 16.55 -1.14 -23.14
C MET A 112 17.99 -1.60 -23.44
N ASP A 113 18.69 -2.17 -22.47
CA ASP A 113 20.05 -2.73 -22.61
C ASP A 113 20.05 -4.02 -23.46
N PHE A 114 18.98 -4.83 -23.43
CA PHE A 114 18.91 -6.05 -24.26
C PHE A 114 18.76 -5.74 -25.76
N SER A 115 18.32 -4.52 -26.10
CA SER A 115 18.40 -3.98 -27.47
C SER A 115 19.82 -3.56 -27.86
N GLY A 116 20.76 -3.52 -26.90
CA GLY A 116 22.16 -3.13 -27.06
C GLY A 116 23.10 -3.79 -26.04
N PHE A 117 23.42 -5.07 -26.27
CA PHE A 117 24.62 -5.79 -25.76
C PHE A 117 24.54 -6.54 -24.40
N PRO A 118 25.08 -7.78 -24.31
CA PRO A 118 25.04 -8.60 -23.10
C PRO A 118 26.24 -8.32 -22.18
N PHE A 119 26.04 -7.81 -20.95
CA PHE A 119 27.16 -7.69 -20.00
C PHE A 119 26.75 -7.78 -18.51
N PHE A 120 26.77 -9.02 -18.02
CA PHE A 120 27.08 -9.46 -16.65
C PHE A 120 27.49 -8.40 -15.59
N ARG A 121 26.82 -8.43 -14.40
CA ARG A 121 27.38 -8.25 -13.02
C ARG A 121 26.25 -7.83 -12.08
N SER A 122 25.79 -8.63 -11.10
CA SER A 122 26.47 -8.97 -9.83
C SER A 122 27.31 -7.85 -9.26
N LYS A 123 26.89 -7.24 -8.13
CA LYS A 123 27.70 -7.08 -6.89
C LYS A 123 27.00 -6.16 -5.86
N SER A 124 26.52 -6.79 -4.78
CA SER A 124 26.55 -6.40 -3.34
C SER A 124 26.19 -4.98 -2.85
N GLU A 125 25.22 -4.96 -1.91
CA GLU A 125 25.13 -4.15 -0.66
C GLU A 125 26.47 -3.86 0.06
N PRO A 126 26.52 -3.10 1.17
CA PRO A 126 25.78 -1.92 1.66
C PRO A 126 26.75 -0.83 2.22
N THR A 127 26.23 0.14 2.99
CA THR A 127 26.92 0.91 4.08
C THR A 127 28.04 1.87 3.65
N ALA A 128 28.33 2.97 4.30
CA ALA A 128 27.74 3.86 5.29
C ALA A 128 28.78 5.01 5.41
N GLU A 129 28.42 6.07 6.12
CA GLU A 129 29.38 7.01 6.73
C GLU A 129 30.09 7.94 5.72
N ASP A 130 29.63 9.19 5.62
CA ASP A 130 30.03 10.29 6.52
C ASP A 130 31.53 10.59 6.44
N GLU A 131 31.89 11.55 5.60
CA GLU A 131 32.99 12.50 5.80
C GLU A 131 32.83 13.57 4.69
N SER A 132 32.13 14.67 4.94
CA SER A 132 32.71 15.90 5.47
C SER A 132 34.20 16.10 5.15
N LEU A 133 34.50 17.22 4.47
CA LEU A 133 35.84 17.76 4.19
C LEU A 133 36.58 17.00 3.06
N ILE A 134 36.94 17.63 1.95
CA ILE A 134 38.25 18.30 1.76
C ILE A 134 38.21 18.97 0.37
N ASN A 135 38.35 20.31 0.35
CA ASN A 135 38.88 21.17 -0.72
C ASN A 135 38.28 21.04 -2.14
N GLN A 136 37.68 22.10 -2.72
CA GLN A 136 38.17 23.46 -2.83
C GLN A 136 37.02 24.43 -3.18
#